data_AF-A0A534XYM0-F1
#
_entry.id   AF-A0A534XYM0-F1
#
_cell.length_a   1.000
_cell.length_b   1.000
_cell.length_c   1.000
_cell.angle_alpha   90.00
_cell.angle_beta   90.00
_cell.angle_gamma   90.00
#
_symmetry.space_group_name_H-M   'P 1'
#
loop_
_entity.id
_entity.type
_entity.pdbx_description
1 polymer ?
#
loop_
_entity_poly.entity_id
_entity_poly.type
_entity_poly.pdbx_seq_one_letter_code
_entity_poly.pdbx_strand_id
1 'polypeptide(L)'
;METVQARKTRIALTSLFLAVACASLSLQGCGAAPGEEKDLAPPSRSGAQHGDGNGTVSARLGGFDGILAFLENSVVPAELADPEIAPFFTRLTETPGDIEQCLAMLLDHDLGGESPHFGAVLLDGHQCRSSMSNIHRGLAIPDRIVTKFIVIAGQQAALAGVAPADIQEIADVLDSYRGGVRNK
;
A
#
# COMPACT_ATOMS: atom_id res chain seq x y z
N MET A 1 13.56 60.47 -0.34
CA MET A 1 12.32 60.88 -1.02
C MET A 1 11.79 59.62 -1.71
N GLU A 2 11.07 58.72 -1.06
CA GLU A 2 9.69 58.88 -0.52
C GLU A 2 8.85 59.67 -1.53
N THR A 3 7.83 59.12 -2.20
CA THR A 3 6.72 58.28 -1.76
C THR A 3 6.01 57.69 -3.00
N VAL A 4 5.34 56.54 -2.90
CA VAL A 4 3.88 56.43 -3.15
C VAL A 4 3.36 55.25 -2.34
N GLN A 5 2.48 55.60 -1.42
CA GLN A 5 1.80 54.78 -0.44
C GLN A 5 0.49 54.24 -1.03
N ALA A 6 0.07 53.07 -0.54
CA ALA A 6 -1.32 52.63 -0.37
C ALA A 6 -2.14 52.20 -1.61
N ARG A 7 -2.46 50.90 -1.65
CA ARG A 7 -3.87 50.47 -1.54
C ARG A 7 -3.99 49.29 -0.59
N LYS A 8 -4.83 49.49 0.42
CA LYS A 8 -5.09 48.65 1.58
C LYS A 8 -6.60 48.50 1.67
N THR A 9 -7.17 47.32 1.40
CA THR A 9 -8.57 46.93 1.76
C THR A 9 -8.73 45.45 1.42
N ARG A 10 -8.66 44.52 2.39
CA ARG A 10 -9.71 44.04 3.32
C ARG A 10 -10.81 43.23 2.61
N ILE A 11 -11.18 42.08 3.21
CA ILE A 11 -12.53 41.51 3.45
C ILE A 11 -12.36 39.98 3.58
N ALA A 12 -12.26 39.46 4.81
CA ALA A 12 -13.31 38.76 5.59
C ALA A 12 -13.33 37.24 5.26
N LEU A 13 -12.94 36.34 6.16
CA LEU A 13 -13.63 35.91 7.38
C LEU A 13 -15.08 35.43 7.11
N THR A 14 -15.23 34.13 6.91
CA THR A 14 -16.49 33.42 7.15
C THR A 14 -16.19 32.04 7.74
N SER A 15 -16.49 31.93 9.03
CA SER A 15 -16.77 30.69 9.74
C SER A 15 -17.84 29.87 9.01
N LEU A 16 -17.94 28.57 9.29
CA LEU A 16 -19.04 28.00 10.12
C LEU A 16 -19.29 26.50 9.79
N PHE A 17 -19.00 25.64 10.79
CA PHE A 17 -19.74 24.43 11.23
C PHE A 17 -20.12 23.32 10.22
N LEU A 18 -19.71 22.08 10.52
CA LEU A 18 -20.67 21.06 10.96
C LEU A 18 -19.99 19.93 11.74
N ALA A 19 -20.31 19.84 13.03
CA ALA A 19 -20.14 18.62 13.81
C ALA A 19 -21.40 17.76 13.60
N VAL A 20 -21.22 16.47 13.30
CA VAL A 20 -22.25 15.45 13.47
C VAL A 20 -21.64 14.31 14.27
N ALA A 21 -22.10 14.19 15.52
CA ALA A 21 -21.98 13.00 16.34
C ALA A 21 -23.22 12.12 16.12
N CYS A 22 -23.06 10.80 16.10
CA CYS A 22 -23.84 9.88 16.93
C CYS A 22 -23.38 8.42 16.77
N ALA A 23 -23.40 7.74 17.90
CA ALA A 23 -23.00 6.37 18.13
C ALA A 23 -23.93 5.32 17.51
N SER A 24 -23.39 4.14 17.27
CA SER A 24 -24.08 2.88 17.56
C SER A 24 -23.06 1.82 18.01
N LEU A 25 -23.13 1.54 19.30
CA LEU A 25 -22.52 0.41 19.99
C LEU A 25 -23.47 -0.78 19.79
N SER A 26 -22.99 -1.89 19.25
CA SER A 26 -23.70 -3.18 19.31
C SER A 26 -22.80 -4.22 19.96
N LEU A 27 -23.24 -4.71 21.12
CA LEU A 27 -22.61 -5.72 21.94
C LEU A 27 -23.54 -6.93 22.02
N GLN A 28 -23.27 -8.01 21.30
CA GLN A 28 -23.87 -9.35 21.48
C GLN A 28 -22.98 -10.33 20.69
N GLY A 29 -22.54 -11.49 21.16
CA GLY A 29 -22.74 -12.23 22.40
C GLY A 29 -21.85 -13.49 22.36
N CYS A 30 -21.57 -14.06 23.53
CA CYS A 30 -20.75 -15.25 23.72
C CYS A 30 -21.38 -16.54 23.17
N GLY A 31 -20.55 -17.43 22.63
CA GLY A 31 -20.84 -18.85 22.47
C GLY A 31 -19.53 -19.61 22.30
N ALA A 32 -19.13 -20.37 23.33
CA ALA A 32 -17.96 -21.24 23.32
C ALA A 32 -18.37 -22.69 23.61
N ALA A 33 -17.64 -23.62 22.98
CA ALA A 33 -17.32 -25.03 23.33
C ALA A 33 -17.62 -26.05 22.20
N PRO A 34 -17.04 -27.28 22.22
CA PRO A 34 -15.61 -27.61 22.09
C PRO A 34 -15.33 -28.81 21.11
N GLY A 35 -14.05 -29.07 20.78
CA GLY A 35 -13.53 -30.27 20.07
C GLY A 35 -13.45 -30.10 18.54
N GLU A 36 -12.42 -30.50 17.79
CA GLU A 36 -11.38 -31.54 17.94
C GLU A 36 -10.07 -31.07 17.26
N GLU A 37 -8.93 -31.48 17.81
CA GLU A 37 -7.61 -31.47 17.18
C GLU A 37 -7.55 -32.48 16.02
N LYS A 38 -7.18 -32.05 14.80
CA LYS A 38 -6.21 -32.77 13.96
C LYS A 38 -5.78 -32.00 12.70
N ASP A 39 -4.47 -32.11 12.47
CA ASP A 39 -3.68 -31.85 11.27
C ASP A 39 -3.39 -30.40 10.85
N LEU A 40 -2.17 -29.98 11.23
CA LEU A 40 -1.45 -28.84 10.68
C LEU A 40 -1.10 -29.10 9.20
N ALA A 41 -1.91 -28.53 8.31
CA ALA A 41 -1.43 -27.98 7.05
C ALA A 41 -1.49 -26.44 7.17
N PRO A 42 -0.48 -25.68 6.71
CA PRO A 42 -0.63 -24.23 6.65
C PRO A 42 -1.81 -23.91 5.73
N PRO A 43 -2.72 -22.99 6.10
CA PRO A 43 -3.81 -22.63 5.21
C PRO A 43 -3.21 -21.99 3.95
N SER A 44 -3.30 -22.70 2.83
CA SER A 44 -3.34 -22.05 1.53
C SER A 44 -4.44 -21.02 1.62
N ARG A 45 -4.10 -19.73 1.53
CA ARG A 45 -5.07 -18.65 1.34
C ARG A 45 -5.73 -18.89 -0.02
N SER A 46 -6.75 -19.76 -0.03
CA SER A 46 -7.75 -19.77 -1.07
C SER A 46 -8.31 -18.37 -1.12
N GLY A 47 -8.33 -17.78 -2.32
CA GLY A 47 -8.51 -16.35 -2.56
C GLY A 47 -9.59 -15.74 -1.67
N ALA A 48 -9.30 -14.54 -1.18
CA ALA A 48 -10.21 -13.71 -0.42
C ALA A 48 -11.58 -13.65 -1.11
N GLN A 49 -12.53 -14.43 -0.59
CA GLN A 49 -13.95 -14.22 -0.82
C GLN A 49 -14.58 -13.96 0.54
N HIS A 50 -14.56 -12.70 0.95
CA HIS A 50 -15.72 -12.07 1.60
C HIS A 50 -15.60 -10.55 1.50
N GLY A 51 -16.46 -9.98 0.66
CA GLY A 51 -16.57 -8.56 0.36
C GLY A 51 -17.78 -8.38 -0.56
N ASP A 52 -18.93 -8.31 0.08
CA ASP A 52 -20.27 -8.09 -0.41
C ASP A 52 -20.37 -6.81 -1.29
N GLY A 53 -20.11 -6.98 -2.59
CA GLY A 53 -20.43 -5.99 -3.63
C GLY A 53 -19.34 -5.72 -4.65
N ASN A 54 -19.27 -6.58 -5.68
CA ASN A 54 -18.60 -6.38 -6.99
C ASN A 54 -17.07 -6.19 -7.01
N GLY A 55 -16.33 -7.29 -7.17
CA GLY A 55 -14.93 -7.31 -7.64
C GLY A 55 -13.87 -7.59 -6.58
N THR A 56 -12.66 -7.94 -7.02
CA THR A 56 -11.48 -8.10 -6.14
C THR A 56 -10.95 -6.73 -5.70
N VAL A 57 -10.06 -6.68 -4.70
CA VAL A 57 -9.43 -5.42 -4.28
C VAL A 57 -8.66 -4.83 -5.47
N SER A 58 -7.93 -5.66 -6.21
CA SER A 58 -7.30 -5.26 -7.48
C SER A 58 -8.29 -4.57 -8.42
N ALA A 59 -9.46 -5.18 -8.69
CA ALA A 59 -10.46 -4.60 -9.59
C ALA A 59 -10.96 -3.21 -9.11
N ARG A 60 -11.13 -3.01 -7.80
CA ARG A 60 -11.50 -1.71 -7.23
C ARG A 60 -10.39 -0.66 -7.32
N LEU A 61 -9.14 -1.10 -7.32
CA LEU A 61 -7.97 -0.24 -7.52
C LEU A 61 -7.67 0.03 -9.00
N GLY A 62 -8.44 -0.56 -9.93
CA GLY A 62 -8.24 -0.39 -11.38
C GLY A 62 -7.31 -1.43 -12.02
N GLY A 63 -7.09 -2.57 -11.34
CA GLY A 63 -6.17 -3.61 -11.78
C GLY A 63 -4.71 -3.15 -11.80
N PHE A 64 -3.88 -3.86 -12.57
CA PHE A 64 -2.47 -3.51 -12.77
C PHE A 64 -2.25 -2.03 -13.11
N ASP A 65 -2.97 -1.49 -14.09
CA ASP A 65 -2.78 -0.11 -14.57
C ASP A 65 -3.09 0.91 -13.48
N GLY A 66 -4.17 0.70 -12.72
CA GLY A 66 -4.56 1.59 -11.63
C GLY A 66 -3.59 1.52 -10.44
N ILE A 67 -3.11 0.32 -10.11
CA ILE A 67 -2.09 0.11 -9.07
C ILE A 67 -0.76 0.75 -9.47
N LEU A 68 -0.30 0.56 -10.71
CA LEU A 68 0.94 1.16 -11.22
C LEU A 68 0.85 2.68 -11.17
N ALA A 69 -0.25 3.26 -11.67
CA ALA A 69 -0.46 4.70 -11.61
C ALA A 69 -0.48 5.24 -10.17
N PHE A 70 -1.05 4.49 -9.22
CA PHE A 70 -1.03 4.87 -7.81
C PHE A 70 0.40 4.86 -7.23
N LEU A 71 1.19 3.83 -7.55
CA LEU A 71 2.59 3.73 -7.11
C LEU A 71 3.41 4.90 -7.66
N GLU A 72 3.36 5.13 -8.97
CA GLU A 72 4.15 6.16 -9.66
C GLU A 72 3.81 7.58 -9.20
N ASN A 73 2.52 7.88 -9.05
CA ASN A 73 2.06 9.24 -8.79
C ASN A 73 1.98 9.60 -7.30
N SER A 74 1.94 8.60 -6.40
CA SER A 74 1.67 8.85 -4.98
C SER A 74 2.68 8.17 -4.07
N VAL A 75 2.80 6.83 -4.13
CA VAL A 75 3.62 6.08 -3.15
C VAL A 75 5.10 6.36 -3.36
N VAL A 76 5.64 6.12 -4.55
CA VAL A 76 7.08 6.28 -4.82
C VAL A 76 7.57 7.69 -4.52
N PRO A 77 6.91 8.78 -4.95
CA PRO A 77 7.30 10.13 -4.57
C PRO A 77 7.31 10.35 -3.05
N ALA A 78 6.35 9.80 -2.31
CA ALA A 78 6.28 9.92 -0.86
C ALA A 78 7.39 9.11 -0.15
N GLU A 79 7.68 7.90 -0.60
CA GLU A 79 8.78 7.06 -0.10
C GLU A 79 10.14 7.72 -0.34
N LEU A 80 10.35 8.30 -1.52
CA LEU A 80 11.59 8.99 -1.88
C LEU A 80 11.73 10.37 -1.21
N ALA A 81 10.64 10.96 -0.73
CA ALA A 81 10.68 12.16 0.09
C ALA A 81 11.05 11.87 1.55
N ASP A 82 10.93 10.62 2.02
CA ASP A 82 11.25 10.25 3.38
C ASP A 82 12.76 10.06 3.59
N PRO A 83 13.40 10.79 4.52
CA PRO A 83 14.85 10.76 4.70
C PRO A 83 15.39 9.44 5.27
N GLU A 84 14.55 8.60 5.86
CA GLU A 84 14.96 7.27 6.33
C GLU A 84 14.84 6.19 5.25
N ILE A 85 14.00 6.41 4.24
CA ILE A 85 13.71 5.43 3.17
C ILE A 85 14.51 5.74 1.90
N ALA A 86 14.57 7.01 1.49
CA ALA A 86 15.28 7.44 0.28
C ALA A 86 16.71 6.88 0.13
N PRO A 87 17.53 6.74 1.20
CA PRO A 87 18.88 6.19 1.07
C PRO A 87 18.94 4.77 0.47
N PHE A 88 17.91 3.94 0.68
CA PHE A 88 17.86 2.57 0.14
C PHE A 88 17.69 2.53 -1.39
N PHE A 89 17.26 3.64 -2.01
CA PHE A 89 17.02 3.75 -3.45
C PHE A 89 18.15 4.48 -4.21
N THR A 90 19.26 4.80 -3.55
CA THR A 90 20.37 5.58 -4.16
C THR A 90 21.26 4.77 -5.11
N ARG A 91 21.17 3.43 -5.07
CA ARG A 91 22.02 2.51 -5.86
C ARG A 91 21.20 1.34 -6.38
N LEU A 92 20.28 1.63 -7.29
CA LEU A 92 19.47 0.62 -7.93
C LEU A 92 20.29 -0.18 -8.96
N THR A 93 20.04 -1.48 -9.01
CA THR A 93 20.60 -2.38 -10.03
C THR A 93 19.65 -2.59 -11.20
N GLU A 94 18.39 -2.18 -11.04
CA GLU A 94 17.33 -2.22 -12.05
C GLU A 94 16.83 -0.80 -12.31
N THR A 95 16.12 -0.59 -13.41
CA THR A 95 15.50 0.72 -13.65
C THR A 95 14.35 0.95 -12.66
N PRO A 96 14.09 2.19 -12.22
CA PRO A 96 12.96 2.48 -11.34
C PRO A 96 11.61 2.00 -11.90
N GLY A 97 11.37 2.21 -13.20
CA GLY A 97 10.13 1.80 -13.86
C GLY A 97 9.93 0.29 -13.89
N ASP A 98 10.99 -0.51 -13.98
CA ASP A 98 10.88 -1.97 -13.89
C ASP A 98 10.49 -2.40 -12.48
N ILE A 99 11.06 -1.76 -11.46
CA ILE A 99 10.77 -2.03 -10.05
C ILE A 99 9.29 -1.71 -9.74
N GLU A 100 8.82 -0.56 -10.22
CA GLU A 100 7.43 -0.10 -10.06
C GLU A 100 6.43 -1.05 -10.73
N GLN A 101 6.69 -1.44 -11.98
CA GLN A 101 5.86 -2.43 -12.70
C GLN A 101 5.86 -3.79 -12.00
N CYS A 102 7.01 -4.28 -11.55
CA CYS A 102 7.08 -5.56 -10.86
C CYS A 102 6.35 -5.53 -9.50
N LEU A 103 6.39 -4.41 -8.78
CA LEU A 103 5.61 -4.23 -7.56
C LEU A 103 4.11 -4.15 -7.87
N ALA A 104 3.71 -3.45 -8.94
CA ALA A 104 2.32 -3.37 -9.37
C ALA A 104 1.76 -4.74 -9.75
N MET A 105 2.51 -5.58 -10.47
CA MET A 105 2.08 -6.96 -10.81
C MET A 105 1.91 -7.83 -9.56
N LEU A 106 2.85 -7.73 -8.62
CA LEU A 106 2.78 -8.48 -7.37
C LEU A 106 1.54 -8.08 -6.56
N LEU A 107 1.29 -6.77 -6.41
CA LEU A 107 0.12 -6.27 -5.71
C LEU A 107 -1.17 -6.63 -6.46
N ASP A 108 -1.21 -6.48 -7.78
CA ASP A 108 -2.37 -6.85 -8.57
C ASP A 108 -2.72 -8.33 -8.35
N HIS A 109 -1.76 -9.24 -8.54
CA HIS A 109 -1.95 -10.67 -8.31
C HIS A 109 -2.46 -10.97 -6.89
N ASP A 110 -1.77 -10.47 -5.86
CA ASP A 110 -2.07 -10.82 -4.47
C ASP A 110 -3.35 -10.16 -3.94
N LEU A 111 -3.82 -9.10 -4.60
CA LEU A 111 -5.11 -8.45 -4.36
C LEU A 111 -6.25 -9.04 -5.21
N GLY A 112 -6.00 -10.16 -5.89
CA GLY A 112 -6.98 -10.93 -6.67
C GLY A 112 -7.13 -10.45 -8.12
N GLY A 113 -6.12 -9.83 -8.69
CA GLY A 113 -6.02 -9.45 -10.10
C GLY A 113 -5.48 -10.57 -10.98
N GLU A 114 -5.32 -10.26 -12.26
CA GLU A 114 -4.94 -11.23 -13.30
C GLU A 114 -3.45 -11.18 -13.65
N SER A 115 -2.69 -10.25 -13.06
CA SER A 115 -1.25 -10.17 -13.31
C SER A 115 -0.56 -11.49 -12.98
N PRO A 116 0.42 -11.91 -13.80
CA PRO A 116 1.25 -13.04 -13.45
C PRO A 116 1.97 -12.78 -12.12
N HIS A 117 2.07 -13.81 -11.31
CA HIS A 117 2.86 -13.80 -10.09
C HIS A 117 4.37 -13.80 -10.40
N PHE A 118 5.20 -14.15 -9.43
CA PHE A 118 6.66 -14.23 -9.55
C PHE A 118 7.21 -14.72 -10.89
N GLY A 119 8.19 -13.97 -11.43
CA GLY A 119 8.85 -14.31 -12.69
C GLY A 119 8.16 -13.74 -13.93
N ALA A 120 7.18 -12.85 -13.75
CA ALA A 120 6.54 -12.07 -14.81
C ALA A 120 7.57 -11.39 -15.72
N VAL A 121 7.27 -11.32 -17.02
CA VAL A 121 8.12 -10.65 -18.01
C VAL A 121 7.41 -9.40 -18.50
N LEU A 122 8.06 -8.25 -18.32
CA LEU A 122 7.56 -6.94 -18.76
C LEU A 122 7.63 -6.82 -20.28
N LEU A 123 6.98 -5.79 -20.83
CA LEU A 123 6.91 -5.57 -22.28
C LEU A 123 8.28 -5.33 -22.93
N ASP A 124 9.24 -4.80 -22.18
CA ASP A 124 10.61 -4.57 -22.63
C ASP A 124 11.53 -5.79 -22.46
N GLY A 125 10.99 -6.90 -21.93
CA GLY A 125 11.69 -8.14 -21.69
C GLY A 125 12.35 -8.26 -20.31
N HIS A 126 12.20 -7.26 -19.43
CA HIS A 126 12.65 -7.38 -18.04
C HIS A 126 11.89 -8.49 -17.31
N GLN A 127 12.60 -9.35 -16.57
CA GLN A 127 11.98 -10.39 -15.77
C GLN A 127 11.89 -9.99 -14.30
N CYS A 128 10.66 -9.83 -13.80
CA CYS A 128 10.39 -9.58 -12.40
C CYS A 128 10.97 -10.68 -11.51
N ARG A 129 11.79 -10.26 -10.56
CA ARG A 129 12.51 -11.16 -9.66
C ARG A 129 11.54 -11.80 -8.66
N SER A 130 11.64 -13.11 -8.51
CA SER A 130 10.68 -13.94 -7.77
C SER A 130 10.93 -14.07 -6.27
N SER A 131 12.09 -13.63 -5.77
CA SER A 131 12.51 -13.89 -4.40
C SER A 131 12.78 -12.59 -3.65
N MET A 132 11.82 -12.17 -2.82
CA MET A 132 11.94 -11.00 -1.95
C MET A 132 13.21 -11.04 -1.09
N SER A 133 13.57 -12.22 -0.57
CA SER A 133 14.78 -12.39 0.25
C SER A 133 16.08 -12.31 -0.54
N ASN A 134 16.09 -12.70 -1.80
CA ASN A 134 17.28 -12.55 -2.65
C ASN A 134 17.46 -11.08 -3.06
N ILE A 135 16.40 -10.39 -3.47
CA ILE A 135 16.52 -9.02 -3.97
C ILE A 135 16.84 -7.99 -2.88
N HIS A 136 16.41 -8.25 -1.64
CA HIS A 136 16.71 -7.36 -0.50
C HIS A 136 17.94 -7.80 0.30
N ARG A 137 18.61 -8.89 -0.10
CA ARG A 137 19.81 -9.40 0.58
C ARG A 137 20.91 -8.34 0.60
N GLY A 138 21.48 -8.10 1.77
CA GLY A 138 22.61 -7.20 1.94
C GLY A 138 22.23 -5.71 1.99
N LEU A 139 20.95 -5.37 1.84
CA LEU A 139 20.46 -3.99 1.99
C LEU A 139 20.34 -3.57 3.45
N ALA A 140 20.44 -4.52 4.39
CA ALA A 140 20.37 -4.28 5.84
C ALA A 140 19.11 -3.51 6.28
N ILE A 141 17.97 -3.75 5.62
CA ILE A 141 16.70 -3.07 5.87
C ILE A 141 16.18 -3.45 7.26
N PRO A 142 16.13 -2.51 8.23
CA PRO A 142 15.57 -2.78 9.54
C PRO A 142 14.05 -2.94 9.48
N ASP A 143 13.47 -3.73 10.38
CA ASP A 143 12.03 -3.97 10.44
C ASP A 143 11.18 -2.68 10.49
N ARG A 144 11.66 -1.66 11.23
CA ARG A 144 11.00 -0.34 11.30
C ARG A 144 10.85 0.35 9.94
N ILE A 145 11.78 0.11 9.00
CA ILE A 145 11.73 0.70 7.65
C ILE A 145 10.64 0.04 6.81
N VAL A 146 10.46 -1.28 6.94
CA VAL A 146 9.33 -1.99 6.29
C VAL A 146 8.00 -1.47 6.82
N THR A 147 7.88 -1.30 8.15
CA THR A 147 6.68 -0.70 8.75
C THR A 147 6.44 0.72 8.25
N LYS A 148 7.49 1.54 8.14
CA LYS A 148 7.38 2.92 7.65
C LYS A 148 6.91 2.99 6.20
N PHE A 149 7.45 2.12 5.33
CA PHE A 149 7.01 1.95 3.95
C PHE A 149 5.51 1.62 3.86
N ILE A 150 5.05 0.62 4.62
CA ILE A 150 3.62 0.24 4.62
C ILE A 150 2.73 1.39 5.11
N VAL A 151 3.18 2.13 6.14
CA VAL A 151 2.46 3.30 6.66
C VAL A 151 2.37 4.42 5.62
N ILE A 152 3.45 4.72 4.91
CA ILE A 152 3.45 5.75 3.85
C ILE A 152 2.51 5.33 2.71
N ALA A 153 2.60 4.09 2.24
CA ALA A 153 1.69 3.56 1.23
C ALA A 153 0.21 3.67 1.66
N GLY A 154 -0.11 3.31 2.91
CA GLY A 154 -1.47 3.45 3.47
C GLY A 154 -1.94 4.90 3.58
N GLN A 155 -1.05 5.83 3.96
CA GLN A 155 -1.36 7.26 3.99
C GLN A 155 -1.67 7.79 2.58
N GLN A 156 -0.88 7.41 1.58
CA GLN A 156 -1.14 7.81 0.19
C GLN A 156 -2.43 7.20 -0.34
N ALA A 157 -2.74 5.95 0.01
CA ALA A 157 -3.99 5.30 -0.38
C ALA A 157 -5.21 6.02 0.22
N ALA A 158 -5.13 6.43 1.50
CA ALA A 158 -6.18 7.22 2.13
C ALA A 158 -6.38 8.58 1.45
N LEU A 159 -5.29 9.26 1.07
CA LEU A 159 -5.33 10.53 0.33
C LEU A 159 -5.93 10.36 -1.08
N ALA A 160 -5.68 9.21 -1.72
CA ALA A 160 -6.27 8.84 -3.01
C ALA A 160 -7.74 8.39 -2.92
N GLY A 161 -8.32 8.32 -1.71
CA GLY A 161 -9.72 7.94 -1.49
C GLY A 161 -9.98 6.43 -1.54
N VAL A 162 -8.94 5.60 -1.40
CA VAL A 162 -9.09 4.14 -1.29
C VAL A 162 -9.87 3.81 -0.01
N ALA A 163 -10.80 2.85 -0.12
CA ALA A 163 -11.63 2.45 1.02
C ALA A 163 -10.76 1.89 2.17
N PRO A 164 -11.07 2.16 3.45
CA PRO A 164 -10.26 1.69 4.57
C PRO A 164 -10.04 0.17 4.61
N ALA A 165 -11.03 -0.62 4.18
CA ALA A 165 -10.89 -2.07 4.07
C ALA A 165 -9.85 -2.47 3.02
N ASP A 166 -9.84 -1.80 1.87
CA ASP A 166 -8.87 -2.05 0.80
C ASP A 166 -7.45 -1.61 1.21
N ILE A 167 -7.33 -0.51 1.97
CA ILE A 167 -6.05 -0.09 2.57
C ILE A 167 -5.50 -1.17 3.50
N GLN A 168 -6.36 -1.79 4.31
CA GLN A 168 -5.95 -2.88 5.20
C GLN A 168 -5.47 -4.09 4.41
N GLU A 169 -6.17 -4.48 3.34
CA GLU A 169 -5.75 -5.60 2.48
C GLU A 169 -4.41 -5.32 1.78
N ILE A 170 -4.19 -4.09 1.28
CA ILE A 170 -2.88 -3.67 0.73
C ILE A 170 -1.79 -3.80 1.79
N ALA A 171 -2.05 -3.33 3.02
CA ALA A 171 -1.10 -3.42 4.12
C ALA A 171 -0.78 -4.89 4.48
N ASP A 172 -1.79 -5.76 4.51
CA ASP A 172 -1.64 -7.17 4.83
C ASP A 172 -0.85 -7.94 3.75
N VAL A 173 -1.06 -7.61 2.47
CA VAL A 173 -0.24 -8.13 1.35
C VAL A 173 1.22 -7.70 1.51
N LEU A 174 1.49 -6.41 1.68
CA LEU A 174 2.86 -5.91 1.86
C LEU A 174 3.53 -6.50 3.11
N ASP A 175 2.80 -6.64 4.22
CA ASP A 175 3.30 -7.21 5.47
C ASP A 175 3.62 -8.70 5.32
N SER A 176 2.90 -9.45 4.47
CA SER A 176 3.19 -10.86 4.21
C SER A 176 4.61 -11.07 3.64
N TYR A 177 5.17 -10.07 2.97
CA TYR A 177 6.53 -10.07 2.43
C TYR A 177 7.60 -9.62 3.42
N ARG A 178 7.22 -9.12 4.60
CA ARG A 178 8.13 -8.57 5.60
C ARG A 178 9.33 -9.46 5.86
N GLY A 179 9.10 -10.77 6.05
CA GLY A 179 10.17 -11.73 6.33
C GLY A 179 11.20 -11.89 5.20
N GLY A 180 10.83 -11.57 3.96
CA GLY A 180 11.74 -11.53 2.82
C GLY A 180 12.46 -10.19 2.66
N VAL A 181 11.92 -9.09 3.17
CA VAL A 181 12.50 -7.75 2.99
C VAL A 181 13.44 -7.37 4.13
N ARG A 182 13.03 -7.63 5.37
CA ARG A 182 13.79 -7.20 6.56
C ARG A 182 15.06 -8.01 6.76
N ASN A 183 16.01 -7.41 7.46
CA ASN A 183 17.12 -8.15 8.05
C ASN A 183 16.62 -9.14 9.11
N LYS A 184 17.27 -10.30 9.21
CA LYS A 184 16.97 -11.31 10.23
C LYS A 184 17.38 -10.84 11.62
#